data_AF-A0A3L8DIW2-F1
#
_entry.id   AF-A0A3L8DIW2-F1
#
_cell.length_a   1.000
_cell.length_b   1.000
_cell.length_c   1.000
_cell.angle_alpha   90.00
_cell.angle_beta   90.00
_cell.angle_gamma   90.00
#
_symmetry.space_group_name_H-M   'P 1'
#
loop_
_entity.id
_entity.type
_entity.pdbx_description
1 polymer ?
#
loop_
_entity_poly.entity_id
_entity_poly.type
_entity_poly.pdbx_seq_one_letter_code
_entity_poly.pdbx_strand_id
1 'polypeptide(L)'
;MLVTMSAISNGTRPKGNLRSIFSERNNFSNEENIFCTHNNLEQSLNILNEEFESFGISPITVRGDLDASESLKELPVKVINATWNLIHKHRSLMRLHDELTDLNHKTVNDNINLKNHVKRLKQDMQKKEHVLCEAQEKERRLKVQCDNASRDLKHEKEEIRKLKKQAQSKDIQHEHEVRRIMQNGQKLQEQLQKSIGTFVSRDKALQKKQSVNHEKELASYNQTIYHLEEDNKQMAQEIKKLKETLELHKIGFDLHIEASGVWTNVDT
;
A
#
# COMPACT_ATOMS: atom_id res chain seq x y z
N MET A 1 -27.13 -53.71 -32.30
CA MET A 1 -27.14 -53.73 -33.78
C MET A 1 -25.71 -53.87 -34.25
N LEU A 2 -25.37 -55.06 -34.72
CA LEU A 2 -24.08 -55.43 -35.31
C LEU A 2 -24.02 -54.86 -36.73
N VAL A 3 -23.06 -53.99 -37.03
CA VAL A 3 -22.78 -53.55 -38.40
C VAL A 3 -21.74 -54.48 -38.99
N THR A 4 -22.18 -55.17 -40.03
CA THR A 4 -21.51 -56.19 -40.82
C THR A 4 -20.32 -55.65 -41.60
N MET A 5 -19.24 -56.44 -41.58
CA MET A 5 -18.09 -56.31 -42.47
C MET A 5 -18.48 -56.63 -43.91
N SER A 6 -18.03 -55.81 -44.86
CA SER A 6 -17.97 -56.17 -46.28
C SER A 6 -16.52 -56.10 -46.75
N ALA A 7 -15.88 -57.27 -46.84
CA ALA A 7 -14.58 -57.44 -47.47
C ALA A 7 -14.77 -57.41 -49.00
N ILE A 8 -14.22 -56.39 -49.64
CA ILE A 8 -14.11 -56.34 -51.10
C ILE A 8 -12.72 -56.88 -51.46
N SER A 9 -12.73 -58.12 -51.94
CA SER A 9 -11.61 -58.77 -52.62
C SER A 9 -11.33 -58.03 -53.93
N ASN A 10 -10.21 -57.31 -53.99
CA ASN A 10 -9.64 -56.86 -55.25
C ASN A 10 -8.40 -57.70 -55.55
N GLY A 11 -8.57 -58.66 -56.45
CA GLY A 11 -7.47 -59.43 -57.04
C GLY A 11 -6.59 -58.53 -57.89
N THR A 12 -5.49 -58.06 -57.31
CA THR A 12 -4.46 -57.31 -58.02
C THR A 12 -3.57 -58.29 -58.78
N ARG A 13 -3.75 -58.41 -60.11
CA ARG A 13 -2.72 -58.99 -60.98
C ARG A 13 -1.43 -58.18 -60.83
N PRO A 14 -0.25 -58.81 -60.74
CA PRO A 14 0.99 -58.05 -60.68
C PRO A 14 1.20 -57.35 -62.02
N LYS A 15 0.98 -56.02 -62.04
CA LYS A 15 1.46 -55.16 -63.11
C LYS A 15 2.98 -55.25 -63.09
N GLY A 16 3.57 -55.91 -64.07
CA GLY A 16 5.01 -55.90 -64.31
C GLY A 16 5.46 -54.45 -64.44
N ASN A 17 6.09 -53.94 -63.39
CA ASN A 17 6.54 -52.56 -63.34
C ASN A 17 7.89 -52.52 -64.06
N LEU A 18 7.91 -52.11 -65.33
CA LEU A 18 9.14 -51.88 -66.09
C LEU A 18 10.14 -51.01 -65.32
N ARG A 19 9.67 -50.17 -64.38
CA ARG A 19 10.52 -49.40 -63.48
C ARG A 19 11.43 -50.27 -62.62
N SER A 20 11.00 -51.45 -62.14
CA SER A 20 11.90 -52.34 -61.37
C SER A 20 12.93 -53.02 -62.26
N ILE A 21 12.57 -53.34 -63.51
CA ILE A 21 13.48 -53.95 -64.50
C ILE A 21 14.56 -52.95 -64.93
N PHE A 22 14.23 -51.67 -65.04
CA PHE A 22 15.20 -50.62 -65.37
C PHE A 22 15.99 -50.08 -64.17
N SER A 23 15.45 -50.13 -62.94
CA SER A 23 16.15 -49.65 -61.74
C SER A 23 17.21 -50.63 -61.21
N GLU A 24 17.13 -51.94 -61.50
CA GLU A 24 18.17 -52.91 -61.13
C GLU A 24 19.34 -52.96 -62.13
N ARG A 25 19.26 -52.26 -63.26
CA ARG A 25 20.22 -52.34 -64.36
C ARG A 25 21.17 -51.14 -64.46
N ASN A 26 21.60 -50.60 -63.32
CA ASN A 26 22.67 -49.60 -63.28
C ASN A 26 24.09 -50.21 -63.22
N ASN A 27 24.19 -51.53 -63.37
CA ASN A 27 25.45 -52.21 -63.72
C ASN A 27 25.44 -52.47 -65.23
N PHE A 28 26.13 -51.62 -65.99
CA PHE A 28 26.35 -51.77 -67.42
C PHE A 28 27.21 -53.03 -67.70
N SER A 29 26.57 -54.15 -67.99
CA SER A 29 27.15 -55.20 -68.81
C SER A 29 26.67 -55.00 -70.25
N ASN A 30 27.59 -54.65 -71.14
CA ASN A 30 27.40 -54.55 -72.60
C ASN A 30 27.17 -55.94 -73.22
N GLU A 31 26.07 -56.59 -72.90
CA GLU A 31 25.52 -57.66 -73.74
C GLU A 31 24.33 -57.07 -74.47
N GLU A 32 24.47 -56.91 -75.80
CA GLU A 32 23.32 -56.70 -76.68
C GLU A 32 22.39 -57.89 -76.51
N ASN A 33 21.42 -57.75 -75.62
CA ASN A 33 20.40 -58.76 -75.42
C ASN A 33 19.49 -58.68 -76.64
N ILE A 34 19.76 -59.51 -77.65
CA ILE A 34 19.07 -59.52 -78.93
C ILE A 34 17.61 -59.94 -78.70
N PHE A 35 16.71 -58.95 -78.63
CA PHE A 35 15.28 -59.15 -78.37
C PHE A 35 14.55 -59.87 -79.51
N CYS A 36 15.00 -59.68 -80.76
CA CYS A 36 14.34 -60.22 -81.95
C CYS A 36 15.37 -60.87 -82.88
N THR A 37 15.08 -62.08 -83.31
CA THR A 37 15.82 -62.92 -84.26
C THR A 37 14.85 -63.44 -85.33
N HIS A 38 15.37 -64.03 -86.40
CA HIS A 38 14.51 -64.59 -87.46
C HIS A 38 13.54 -65.67 -86.96
N ASN A 39 13.92 -66.43 -85.92
CA ASN A 39 13.15 -67.56 -85.41
C ASN A 39 12.04 -67.17 -84.43
N ASN A 40 12.10 -65.96 -83.85
CA ASN A 40 11.12 -65.50 -82.84
C ASN A 40 10.42 -64.19 -83.23
N LEU A 41 10.48 -63.79 -84.50
CA LEU A 41 9.94 -62.53 -85.00
C LEU A 41 8.46 -62.31 -84.64
N GLU A 42 7.61 -63.33 -84.81
CA GLU A 42 6.18 -63.24 -84.50
C GLU A 42 5.93 -63.07 -82.99
N GLN A 43 6.64 -63.84 -82.17
CA GLN A 43 6.53 -63.74 -80.72
C GLN A 43 7.07 -62.39 -80.20
N SER A 44 8.21 -61.92 -80.71
CA SER A 44 8.78 -60.62 -80.36
C SER A 44 7.89 -59.46 -80.80
N LEU A 45 7.21 -59.57 -81.95
CA LEU A 45 6.25 -58.57 -82.42
C LEU A 45 4.99 -58.53 -81.54
N ASN A 46 4.49 -59.68 -81.09
CA ASN A 46 3.36 -59.73 -80.17
C ASN A 46 3.69 -59.08 -78.82
N ILE A 47 4.87 -59.39 -78.25
CA ILE A 47 5.34 -58.75 -77.00
C ILE A 47 5.49 -57.24 -77.19
N LEU A 48 6.06 -56.80 -78.33
CA LEU A 48 6.22 -55.38 -78.64
C LEU A 48 4.86 -54.67 -78.79
N ASN A 49 3.88 -55.34 -79.39
CA ASN A 49 2.53 -54.80 -79.54
C ASN A 49 1.82 -54.64 -78.19
N GLU A 50 1.96 -55.59 -77.26
CA GLU A 50 1.44 -55.45 -75.89
C GLU A 50 2.03 -54.22 -75.18
N GLU A 51 3.33 -53.98 -75.36
CA GLU A 51 3.99 -52.78 -74.81
C GLU A 51 3.52 -51.51 -75.51
N PHE A 52 3.40 -51.51 -76.84
CA PHE A 52 2.86 -50.36 -77.55
C PHE A 52 1.44 -50.01 -77.08
N GLU A 53 0.58 -51.00 -76.89
CA GLU A 53 -0.76 -50.78 -76.33
C GLU A 53 -0.70 -50.21 -74.91
N SER A 54 0.26 -50.66 -74.07
CA SER A 54 0.46 -50.13 -72.72
C SER A 54 0.82 -48.63 -72.73
N PHE A 55 1.55 -48.18 -73.76
CA PHE A 55 1.86 -46.76 -74.02
C PHE A 55 0.80 -46.04 -74.88
N GLY A 56 -0.29 -46.71 -75.26
CA GLY A 56 -1.34 -46.18 -76.13
C GLY A 56 -0.83 -45.85 -77.55
N ILE A 57 0.00 -46.73 -78.11
CA ILE A 57 0.51 -46.73 -79.48
C ILE A 57 -0.17 -47.90 -80.20
N SER A 58 -0.62 -47.68 -81.44
CA SER A 58 -1.32 -48.72 -82.19
C SER A 58 -0.42 -49.93 -82.49
N PRO A 59 -0.92 -51.16 -82.34
CA PRO A 59 -0.16 -52.37 -82.63
C PRO A 59 0.15 -52.50 -84.13
N ILE A 60 1.26 -53.15 -84.42
CA ILE A 60 1.75 -53.42 -85.76
C ILE A 60 1.21 -54.77 -86.21
N THR A 61 0.23 -54.76 -87.12
CA THR A 61 -0.35 -55.98 -87.70
C THR A 61 0.31 -56.32 -89.04
N VAL A 62 0.82 -57.55 -89.17
CA VAL A 62 1.22 -58.13 -90.46
C VAL A 62 -0.02 -58.84 -91.02
N ARG A 63 -0.71 -58.24 -92.00
CA ARG A 63 -1.90 -58.86 -92.61
C ARG A 63 -1.43 -59.89 -93.64
N GLY A 64 -1.92 -61.14 -93.53
CA GLY A 64 -1.52 -62.27 -94.37
C GLY A 64 -2.12 -62.33 -95.78
N ASP A 65 -2.93 -61.34 -96.19
CA ASP A 65 -3.76 -61.40 -97.41
C ASP A 65 -3.40 -60.35 -98.49
N LEU A 66 -2.35 -59.53 -98.29
CA LEU A 66 -1.83 -58.65 -99.36
C LEU A 66 -0.54 -59.23 -99.93
N ASP A 67 -0.37 -59.09 -101.25
CA ASP A 67 0.83 -59.49 -102.00
C ASP A 67 2.08 -59.36 -101.14
N ALA A 68 2.77 -60.48 -100.91
CA ALA A 68 3.87 -60.60 -99.95
C ALA A 68 5.00 -59.56 -100.13
N SER A 69 5.06 -58.92 -101.30
CA SER A 69 6.01 -57.84 -101.61
C SER A 69 5.60 -56.46 -101.07
N GLU A 70 4.30 -56.16 -100.99
CA GLU A 70 3.78 -54.86 -100.54
C GLU A 70 3.67 -54.83 -99.00
N SER A 71 3.21 -55.92 -98.40
CA SER A 71 3.16 -56.10 -96.94
C SER A 71 4.55 -56.06 -96.27
N LEU A 72 5.59 -56.55 -96.96
CA LEU A 72 6.98 -56.51 -96.48
C LEU A 72 7.57 -55.08 -96.48
N LYS A 73 7.10 -54.19 -97.36
CA LYS A 73 7.51 -52.78 -97.38
C LYS A 73 6.77 -51.92 -96.36
N GLU A 74 5.53 -52.26 -96.02
CA GLU A 74 4.74 -51.54 -95.03
C GLU A 74 5.19 -51.79 -93.58
N LEU A 75 5.69 -52.99 -93.28
CA LEU A 75 6.07 -53.38 -91.92
C LEU A 75 7.16 -52.46 -91.33
N PRO A 76 8.29 -52.19 -92.00
CA PRO A 76 9.28 -51.23 -91.53
C PRO A 76 8.70 -49.83 -91.29
N VAL A 77 7.79 -49.36 -92.15
CA VAL A 77 7.15 -48.04 -92.01
C VAL A 77 6.29 -47.99 -90.74
N LYS A 78 5.51 -49.03 -90.46
CA LYS A 78 4.70 -49.13 -89.23
C LYS A 78 5.58 -49.18 -87.98
N VAL A 79 6.68 -49.93 -88.02
CA VAL A 79 7.67 -50.01 -86.93
C VAL A 79 8.33 -48.65 -86.68
N ILE A 80 8.76 -47.95 -87.73
CA ILE A 80 9.39 -46.63 -87.61
C ILE A 80 8.41 -45.62 -86.99
N ASN A 81 7.16 -45.60 -87.45
CA ASN A 81 6.14 -44.70 -86.91
C ASN A 81 5.78 -45.01 -85.45
N ALA A 82 5.62 -46.29 -85.09
CA ALA A 82 5.38 -46.69 -83.71
C ALA A 82 6.56 -46.33 -82.80
N THR A 83 7.79 -46.57 -83.27
CA THR A 83 9.02 -46.20 -82.55
C THR A 83 9.13 -44.69 -82.37
N TRP A 84 8.80 -43.90 -83.39
CA TRP A 84 8.74 -42.44 -83.29
C TRP A 84 7.74 -41.98 -82.24
N ASN A 85 6.53 -42.53 -82.26
CA ASN A 85 5.50 -42.24 -81.25
C ASN A 85 5.96 -42.60 -79.83
N LEU A 86 6.65 -43.72 -79.67
CA LEU A 86 7.23 -44.13 -78.39
C LEU A 86 8.28 -43.13 -77.89
N ILE A 87 9.23 -42.73 -78.75
CA ILE A 87 10.26 -41.74 -78.41
C ILE A 87 9.62 -40.42 -77.99
N HIS A 88 8.60 -39.95 -78.72
CA HIS A 88 7.90 -38.71 -78.39
C HIS A 88 7.14 -38.77 -77.08
N LYS A 89 6.41 -39.86 -76.81
CA LYS A 89 5.74 -40.10 -75.53
C LYS A 89 6.74 -40.18 -74.39
N HIS A 90 7.84 -40.91 -74.57
CA HIS A 90 8.90 -41.01 -73.56
C HIS A 90 9.49 -39.65 -73.23
N ARG A 91 9.87 -38.84 -74.24
CA ARG A 91 10.35 -37.46 -74.03
C ARG A 91 9.33 -36.58 -73.32
N SER A 92 8.04 -36.75 -73.60
CA SER A 92 6.97 -36.00 -72.92
C SER A 92 6.82 -36.43 -71.45
N LEU A 93 6.89 -37.73 -71.17
CA LEU A 93 6.81 -38.27 -69.82
C LEU A 93 8.02 -37.85 -68.97
N MET A 94 9.22 -37.82 -69.55
CA MET A 94 10.42 -37.34 -68.85
C MET A 94 10.29 -35.87 -68.48
N ARG A 95 9.82 -35.01 -69.41
CA ARG A 95 9.53 -33.60 -69.10
C ARG A 95 8.53 -33.44 -67.96
N LEU A 96 7.42 -34.18 -68.01
CA LEU A 96 6.42 -34.14 -66.93
C LEU A 96 6.98 -34.65 -65.60
N HIS A 97 7.83 -35.68 -65.64
CA HIS A 97 8.49 -36.21 -64.46
C HIS A 97 9.42 -35.17 -63.81
N ASP A 98 10.21 -34.46 -64.63
CA ASP A 98 11.11 -33.41 -64.15
C ASP A 98 10.32 -32.24 -63.54
N GLU A 99 9.25 -31.79 -64.21
CA GLU A 99 8.34 -30.75 -63.69
C GLU A 99 7.71 -31.16 -62.35
N LEU A 100 7.26 -32.40 -62.23
CA LEU A 100 6.66 -32.93 -61.00
C LEU A 100 7.71 -33.04 -59.88
N THR A 101 8.92 -33.44 -60.22
CA THR A 101 10.04 -33.54 -59.27
C THR A 101 10.40 -32.17 -58.71
N ASP A 102 10.48 -31.16 -59.57
CA ASP A 102 10.72 -29.77 -59.17
C ASP A 102 9.60 -29.21 -58.29
N LEU A 103 8.34 -29.47 -58.66
CA LEU A 103 7.19 -29.06 -57.85
C LEU A 103 7.19 -29.74 -56.48
N ASN A 104 7.52 -31.03 -56.43
CA ASN A 104 7.62 -31.77 -55.19
C ASN A 104 8.75 -31.23 -54.30
N HIS A 105 9.92 -30.93 -54.87
CA HIS A 105 11.02 -30.31 -54.12
C HIS A 105 10.62 -28.94 -53.53
N LYS A 106 9.94 -28.09 -54.31
CA LYS A 106 9.41 -26.80 -53.83
C LYS A 106 8.42 -27.01 -52.67
N THR A 107 7.48 -27.92 -52.86
CA THR A 107 6.45 -28.23 -51.84
C THR A 107 7.06 -28.74 -50.54
N VAL A 108 8.04 -29.65 -50.63
CA VAL A 108 8.76 -30.17 -49.46
C VAL A 108 9.50 -29.05 -48.73
N ASN A 109 10.19 -28.17 -49.46
CA ASN A 109 10.90 -27.04 -48.88
C ASN A 109 9.94 -26.07 -48.17
N ASP A 110 8.82 -25.73 -48.81
CA ASP A 110 7.78 -24.87 -48.21
C ASP A 110 7.20 -25.50 -46.95
N ASN A 111 6.95 -26.81 -46.95
CA ASN A 111 6.46 -27.54 -45.79
C ASN A 111 7.48 -27.50 -44.63
N ILE A 112 8.77 -27.68 -44.91
CA ILE A 112 9.84 -27.55 -43.91
C ILE A 112 9.87 -26.13 -43.34
N ASN A 113 9.78 -25.11 -44.20
CA ASN A 113 9.77 -23.70 -43.78
C ASN A 113 8.56 -23.38 -42.89
N LEU A 114 7.37 -23.83 -43.27
CA LEU A 114 6.14 -23.67 -42.48
C LEU A 114 6.25 -24.40 -41.14
N LYS A 115 6.75 -25.64 -41.12
CA LYS A 115 6.95 -26.41 -39.88
C LYS A 115 7.92 -25.70 -38.93
N ASN A 116 9.01 -25.13 -39.46
CA ASN A 116 9.96 -24.35 -38.67
C ASN A 116 9.35 -23.04 -38.17
N HIS A 117 8.51 -22.38 -38.96
CA HIS A 117 7.80 -21.18 -38.54
C HIS A 117 6.80 -21.49 -37.41
N VAL A 118 5.99 -22.53 -37.56
CA VAL A 118 5.07 -23.01 -36.51
C VAL A 118 5.83 -23.38 -35.23
N LYS A 119 6.99 -24.03 -35.34
CA LYS A 119 7.83 -24.35 -34.18
C LYS A 119 8.28 -23.08 -33.44
N ARG A 120 8.76 -22.06 -34.16
CA ARG A 120 9.16 -20.77 -33.57
C ARG A 120 7.99 -20.06 -32.91
N LEU A 121 6.84 -19.98 -33.58
CA LEU A 121 5.63 -19.37 -33.03
C LEU A 121 5.18 -20.05 -31.73
N LYS A 122 5.24 -21.39 -31.66
CA LYS A 122 4.93 -22.13 -30.43
C LYS A 122 5.89 -21.79 -29.28
N GLN A 123 7.19 -21.68 -29.57
CA GLN A 123 8.18 -21.29 -28.56
C GLN A 123 7.97 -19.85 -28.07
N ASP A 124 7.64 -18.92 -28.98
CA ASP A 124 7.37 -17.53 -28.61
C ASP A 124 6.07 -17.41 -27.80
N MET A 125 5.04 -18.17 -28.16
CA MET A 125 3.80 -18.25 -27.38
C MET A 125 4.07 -18.72 -25.94
N GLN A 126 4.81 -19.82 -25.77
CA GLN A 126 5.18 -20.33 -24.43
C GLN A 126 5.99 -19.32 -23.62
N LYS A 127 6.92 -18.59 -24.25
CA LYS A 127 7.67 -17.51 -23.58
C LYS A 127 6.74 -16.38 -23.12
N LYS A 128 5.78 -15.98 -23.97
CA LYS A 128 4.82 -14.94 -23.64
C LYS A 128 3.87 -15.37 -22.51
N GLU A 129 3.41 -16.62 -22.53
CA GLU A 129 2.61 -17.21 -21.45
C GLU A 129 3.37 -17.19 -20.12
N HIS A 130 4.65 -17.58 -20.13
CA HIS A 130 5.49 -17.51 -18.92
C HIS A 130 5.60 -16.09 -18.36
N VAL A 131 5.94 -15.11 -19.21
CA VAL A 131 6.06 -13.70 -18.81
C VAL A 131 4.73 -13.15 -18.31
N LEU A 132 3.61 -13.55 -18.91
CA LEU A 132 2.27 -13.17 -18.46
C LEU A 132 1.99 -13.72 -17.05
N CYS A 133 2.29 -14.99 -16.79
CA CYS A 133 2.13 -15.60 -15.48
C CYS A 133 2.98 -14.90 -14.41
N GLU A 134 4.25 -14.58 -14.72
CA GLU A 134 5.13 -13.82 -13.81
C GLU A 134 4.58 -12.42 -13.51
N ALA A 135 4.08 -11.73 -14.53
CA ALA A 135 3.47 -10.41 -14.37
C ALA A 135 2.21 -10.46 -13.51
N GLN A 136 1.34 -11.45 -13.71
CA GLN A 136 0.13 -11.66 -12.92
C GLN A 136 0.45 -11.97 -11.45
N GLU A 137 1.45 -12.80 -11.17
CA GLU A 137 1.86 -13.07 -9.79
C GLU A 137 2.48 -11.84 -9.13
N LYS A 138 3.25 -11.04 -9.87
CA LYS A 138 3.76 -9.75 -9.37
C LYS A 138 2.62 -8.77 -9.05
N GLU A 139 1.63 -8.66 -9.94
CA GLU A 139 0.44 -7.85 -9.71
C GLU A 139 -0.32 -8.31 -8.46
N ARG A 140 -0.53 -9.63 -8.31
CA ARG A 140 -1.17 -10.20 -7.13
C ARG A 140 -0.43 -9.84 -5.85
N ARG A 141 0.90 -9.95 -5.83
CA ARG A 141 1.74 -9.57 -4.67
C ARG A 141 1.62 -8.10 -4.34
N LEU A 142 1.69 -7.23 -5.36
CA LEU A 142 1.53 -5.79 -5.17
C LEU A 142 0.16 -5.43 -4.62
N LYS A 143 -0.91 -6.08 -5.11
CA LYS A 143 -2.26 -5.90 -4.58
C LYS A 143 -2.34 -6.23 -3.09
N VAL A 144 -1.79 -7.36 -2.66
CA VAL A 144 -1.72 -7.72 -1.23
C VAL A 144 -0.94 -6.67 -0.43
N GLN A 145 0.18 -6.17 -0.96
CA GLN A 145 0.95 -5.11 -0.28
C GLN A 145 0.15 -3.81 -0.15
N CYS A 146 -0.56 -3.40 -1.21
CA CYS A 146 -1.44 -2.23 -1.17
C CYS A 146 -2.57 -2.40 -0.15
N ASP A 147 -3.20 -3.57 -0.09
CA ASP A 147 -4.26 -3.87 0.86
C ASP A 147 -3.74 -3.84 2.31
N ASN A 148 -2.52 -4.36 2.55
CA ASN A 148 -1.86 -4.27 3.86
C ASN A 148 -1.58 -2.82 4.24
N ALA A 149 -0.93 -2.06 3.37
CA ALA A 149 -0.62 -0.65 3.61
C ALA A 149 -1.89 0.18 3.85
N SER A 150 -2.99 -0.13 3.14
CA SER A 150 -4.28 0.53 3.37
C SER A 150 -4.87 0.20 4.74
N ARG A 151 -4.70 -1.03 5.24
CA ARG A 151 -5.14 -1.41 6.59
C ARG A 151 -4.31 -0.71 7.66
N ASP A 152 -2.99 -0.67 7.50
CA ASP A 152 -2.08 0.00 8.42
C ASP A 152 -2.37 1.50 8.47
N LEU A 153 -2.56 2.15 7.32
CA LEU A 153 -2.96 3.56 7.25
C LEU A 153 -4.29 3.82 7.96
N LYS A 154 -5.26 2.91 7.86
CA LYS A 154 -6.55 3.03 8.57
C LYS A 154 -6.34 2.91 10.08
N HIS A 155 -5.49 1.99 10.52
CA HIS A 155 -5.15 1.80 11.92
C HIS A 155 -4.45 3.04 12.50
N GLU A 156 -3.41 3.54 11.85
CA GLU A 156 -2.69 4.75 12.25
C GLU A 156 -3.59 5.98 12.33
N LYS A 157 -4.50 6.16 11.37
CA LYS A 157 -5.50 7.23 11.42
C LYS A 157 -6.40 7.12 12.65
N GLU A 158 -6.72 5.92 13.09
CA GLU A 158 -7.54 5.71 14.29
C GLU A 158 -6.74 5.97 15.58
N GLU A 159 -5.49 5.53 15.64
CA GLU A 159 -4.59 5.83 16.77
C GLU A 159 -4.33 7.34 16.91
N ILE A 160 -4.10 8.05 15.80
CA ILE A 160 -4.01 9.53 15.80
C ILE A 160 -5.28 10.16 16.36
N ARG A 161 -6.47 9.66 16.00
CA ARG A 161 -7.73 10.19 16.56
C ARG A 161 -7.84 9.94 18.06
N LYS A 162 -7.45 8.76 18.54
CA LYS A 162 -7.43 8.45 19.98
C LYS A 162 -6.47 9.36 20.74
N LEU A 163 -5.24 9.48 20.26
CA LEU A 163 -4.21 10.33 20.87
C LEU A 163 -4.63 11.81 20.87
N LYS A 164 -5.24 12.29 19.78
CA LYS A 164 -5.78 13.66 19.72
C LYS A 164 -6.86 13.91 20.77
N LYS A 165 -7.79 12.96 20.96
CA LYS A 165 -8.81 13.04 22.01
C LYS A 165 -8.18 13.04 23.41
N GLN A 166 -7.17 12.20 23.64
CA GLN A 166 -6.46 12.15 24.91
C GLN A 166 -5.71 13.46 25.19
N ALA A 167 -5.02 14.02 24.20
CA ALA A 167 -4.33 15.30 24.31
C ALA A 167 -5.30 16.42 24.66
N GLN A 168 -6.42 16.54 23.92
CA GLN A 168 -7.45 17.53 24.20
C GLN A 168 -8.03 17.39 25.62
N SER A 169 -8.28 16.15 26.07
CA SER A 169 -8.74 15.92 27.44
C SER A 169 -7.73 16.37 28.50
N LYS A 170 -6.43 16.16 28.26
CA LYS A 170 -5.37 16.61 29.16
C LYS A 170 -5.24 18.14 29.16
N ASP A 171 -5.36 18.78 28.01
CA ASP A 171 -5.33 20.25 27.91
C ASP A 171 -6.46 20.88 28.74
N ILE A 172 -7.68 20.35 28.64
CA ILE A 172 -8.82 20.80 29.46
C ILE A 172 -8.54 20.58 30.96
N GLN A 173 -7.97 19.43 31.33
CA GLN A 173 -7.62 19.13 32.72
C GLN A 173 -6.56 20.11 33.26
N HIS A 174 -5.51 20.38 32.49
CA HIS A 174 -4.48 21.35 32.84
C HIS A 174 -5.05 22.76 32.94
N GLU A 175 -5.92 23.18 32.02
CA GLU A 175 -6.57 24.49 32.07
C GLU A 175 -7.42 24.64 33.34
N HIS A 176 -8.16 23.60 33.73
CA HIS A 176 -8.90 23.58 34.99
C HIS A 176 -7.96 23.68 36.20
N GLU A 177 -6.85 22.94 36.20
CA GLU A 177 -5.86 22.97 37.27
C GLU A 177 -5.20 24.35 37.42
N VAL A 178 -4.80 24.96 36.30
CA VAL A 178 -4.25 26.33 36.27
C VAL A 178 -5.26 27.32 36.84
N ARG A 179 -6.53 27.25 36.42
CA ARG A 179 -7.59 28.12 36.98
C ARG A 179 -7.76 27.91 38.48
N ARG A 180 -7.74 26.66 38.96
CA ARG A 180 -7.82 26.33 40.40
C ARG A 180 -6.65 26.94 41.18
N ILE A 181 -5.42 26.78 40.68
CA ILE A 181 -4.22 27.34 41.30
C ILE A 181 -4.30 28.88 41.32
N MET A 182 -4.69 29.51 40.21
CA MET A 182 -4.85 30.96 40.13
C MET A 182 -5.87 31.49 41.15
N GLN A 183 -7.03 30.84 41.28
CA GLN A 183 -8.06 31.20 42.26
C GLN A 183 -7.56 31.02 43.71
N ASN A 184 -6.84 29.94 44.00
CA ASN A 184 -6.24 29.72 45.32
C ASN A 184 -5.16 30.77 45.62
N GLY A 185 -4.34 31.13 44.64
CA GLY A 185 -3.35 32.21 44.74
C GLY A 185 -4.02 33.55 45.05
N GLN A 186 -5.11 33.90 44.36
CA GLN A 186 -5.90 35.10 44.65
C GLN A 186 -6.45 35.09 46.08
N LYS A 187 -7.03 33.98 46.55
CA LYS A 187 -7.52 33.86 47.93
C LYS A 187 -6.41 34.04 48.97
N LEU A 188 -5.24 33.44 48.74
CA LEU A 188 -4.08 33.60 49.62
C LEU A 188 -3.57 35.06 49.62
N GLN A 189 -3.55 35.70 48.46
CA GLN A 189 -3.19 37.11 48.34
C GLN A 189 -4.18 38.02 49.08
N GLU A 190 -5.49 37.77 48.97
CA GLU A 190 -6.51 38.48 49.74
C GLU A 190 -6.35 38.26 51.25
N GLN A 191 -6.05 37.03 51.69
CA GLN A 191 -5.79 36.73 53.10
C GLN A 191 -4.55 37.46 53.61
N LEU A 192 -3.48 37.54 52.80
CA LEU A 192 -2.27 38.27 53.14
C LEU A 192 -2.53 39.79 53.21
N GLN A 193 -3.29 40.35 52.28
CA GLN A 193 -3.66 41.77 52.34
C GLN A 193 -4.52 42.08 53.57
N LYS A 194 -5.48 41.21 53.90
CA LYS A 194 -6.26 41.32 55.14
C LYS A 194 -5.35 41.25 56.35
N SER A 195 -4.45 40.27 56.43
CA SER A 195 -3.54 40.11 57.56
C SER A 195 -2.58 41.29 57.70
N ILE A 196 -2.05 41.85 56.61
CA ILE A 196 -1.24 43.08 56.64
C ILE A 196 -2.07 44.28 57.14
N GLY A 197 -3.34 44.38 56.72
CA GLY A 197 -4.27 45.41 57.20
C GLY A 197 -4.64 45.28 58.69
N THR A 198 -4.71 44.06 59.23
CA THR A 198 -4.89 43.80 60.68
C THR A 198 -3.59 43.63 61.45
N PHE A 199 -2.43 43.59 60.79
CA PHE A 199 -1.12 43.43 61.43
C PHE A 199 -0.71 44.76 62.07
N VAL A 200 -1.28 45.02 63.24
CA VAL A 200 -0.65 45.90 64.22
C VAL A 200 0.55 45.13 64.75
N SER A 201 1.77 45.56 64.39
CA SER A 201 3.01 44.98 64.94
C SER A 201 2.85 44.81 66.46
N ARG A 202 3.30 43.67 66.99
CA ARG A 202 3.19 43.33 68.42
C ARG A 202 3.64 44.50 69.30
N ASP A 203 4.67 45.22 68.86
CA ASP A 203 5.20 46.42 69.49
C ASP A 203 4.19 47.58 69.52
N LYS A 204 3.49 47.84 68.41
CA LYS A 204 2.45 48.88 68.34
C LYS A 204 1.22 48.52 69.17
N ALA A 205 0.86 47.24 69.25
CA ALA A 205 -0.25 46.77 70.09
C ALA A 205 0.10 46.87 71.59
N LEU A 206 1.33 46.49 71.96
CA LEU A 206 1.87 46.67 73.31
C LEU A 206 1.98 48.15 73.68
N GLN A 207 2.50 48.98 72.78
CA GLN A 207 2.61 50.43 72.99
C GLN A 207 1.24 51.10 73.16
N LYS A 208 0.24 50.70 72.37
CA LYS A 208 -1.14 51.18 72.56
C LYS A 208 -1.72 50.74 73.91
N LYS A 209 -1.49 49.49 74.32
CA LYS A 209 -1.94 49.00 75.64
C LYS A 209 -1.23 49.71 76.79
N GLN A 210 0.07 49.98 76.64
CA GLN A 210 0.86 50.71 77.62
C GLN A 210 0.45 52.19 77.72
N SER A 211 0.15 52.84 76.59
CA SER A 211 -0.42 54.18 76.53
C SER A 211 -1.78 54.27 77.23
N VAL A 212 -2.69 53.32 76.97
CA VAL A 212 -4.00 53.26 77.66
C VAL A 212 -3.83 53.04 79.16
N ASN A 213 -2.86 52.22 79.58
CA ASN A 213 -2.57 52.03 81.01
C ASN A 213 -1.99 53.30 81.66
N HIS A 214 -1.05 53.99 80.99
CA HIS A 214 -0.52 55.27 81.47
C HIS A 214 -1.62 56.34 81.57
N GLU A 215 -2.55 56.37 80.62
CA GLU A 215 -3.70 57.29 80.66
C GLU A 215 -4.63 57.00 81.85
N LYS A 216 -4.87 55.72 82.15
CA LYS A 216 -5.63 55.32 83.36
C LYS A 216 -4.90 55.65 84.66
N GLU A 217 -3.58 55.47 84.71
CA GLU A 217 -2.77 55.86 85.88
C GLU A 217 -2.80 57.39 86.07
N LEU A 218 -2.64 58.17 85.00
CA LEU A 218 -2.77 59.62 85.04
C LEU A 218 -4.17 60.07 85.49
N ALA A 219 -5.23 59.41 85.02
CA ALA A 219 -6.59 59.69 85.47
C ALA A 219 -6.76 59.39 86.97
N SER A 220 -6.18 58.29 87.47
CA SER A 220 -6.18 57.96 88.90
C SER A 220 -5.41 58.99 89.72
N TYR A 221 -4.23 59.43 89.26
CA TYR A 221 -3.46 60.46 89.96
C TYR A 221 -4.20 61.80 89.99
N ASN A 222 -4.82 62.20 88.88
CA ASN A 222 -5.63 63.42 88.83
C ASN A 222 -6.83 63.36 89.78
N GLN A 223 -7.48 62.20 89.90
CA GLN A 223 -8.57 62.01 90.87
C GLN A 223 -8.07 62.15 92.32
N THR A 224 -6.90 61.58 92.64
CA THR A 224 -6.29 61.73 93.96
C THR A 224 -5.92 63.19 94.24
N ILE A 225 -5.34 63.90 93.27
CA ILE A 225 -5.02 65.33 93.40
C ILE A 225 -6.29 66.13 93.69
N TYR A 226 -7.37 65.87 92.96
CA TYR A 226 -8.65 66.55 93.20
C TYR A 226 -9.18 66.33 94.62
N HIS A 227 -9.09 65.11 95.15
CA HIS A 227 -9.46 64.83 96.55
C HIS A 227 -8.57 65.57 97.54
N LEU A 228 -7.25 65.56 97.34
CA LEU A 228 -6.31 66.28 98.22
C LEU A 228 -6.52 67.79 98.18
N GLU A 229 -6.86 68.36 97.03
CA GLU A 229 -7.20 69.78 96.89
C GLU A 229 -8.49 70.12 97.65
N GLU A 230 -9.50 69.26 97.60
CA GLU A 230 -10.75 69.45 98.35
C GLU A 230 -10.53 69.30 99.86
N ASP A 231 -9.75 68.31 100.30
CA ASP A 231 -9.37 68.15 101.72
C ASP A 231 -8.60 69.37 102.22
N ASN A 232 -7.65 69.88 101.44
CA ASN A 232 -6.91 71.11 101.76
C ASN A 232 -7.85 72.32 101.87
N LYS A 233 -8.85 72.42 101.00
CA LYS A 233 -9.85 73.49 101.05
C LYS A 233 -10.74 73.36 102.28
N GLN A 234 -11.11 72.15 102.68
CA GLN A 234 -11.85 71.89 103.92
C GLN A 234 -11.03 72.27 105.15
N MET A 235 -9.76 71.87 105.22
CA MET A 235 -8.85 72.29 106.30
C MET A 235 -8.70 73.82 106.34
N ALA A 236 -8.57 74.49 105.20
CA ALA A 236 -8.48 75.94 105.17
C ALA A 236 -9.77 76.61 105.69
N GLN A 237 -10.95 76.05 105.39
CA GLN A 237 -12.22 76.51 105.95
C GLN A 237 -12.32 76.24 107.45
N GLU A 238 -11.83 75.10 107.92
CA GLU A 238 -11.80 74.76 109.34
C GLU A 238 -10.84 75.67 110.12
N ILE A 239 -9.66 75.95 109.58
CA ILE A 239 -8.72 76.95 110.11
C ILE A 239 -9.38 78.33 110.15
N LYS A 240 -10.14 78.71 109.10
CA LYS A 240 -10.87 79.98 109.08
C LYS A 240 -11.94 80.03 110.17
N LYS A 241 -12.75 78.96 110.31
CA LYS A 241 -13.75 78.85 111.39
C LYS A 241 -13.08 78.93 112.76
N LEU A 242 -12.02 78.16 113.00
CA LEU A 242 -11.26 78.20 114.25
C LEU A 242 -10.71 79.59 114.55
N LYS A 243 -10.19 80.30 113.53
CA LYS A 243 -9.79 81.71 113.67
C LYS A 243 -10.96 82.61 114.05
N GLU A 244 -12.11 82.46 113.43
CA GLU A 244 -13.33 83.22 113.77
C GLU A 244 -13.79 82.90 115.20
N THR A 245 -13.74 81.63 115.64
CA THR A 245 -14.06 81.24 117.02
C THR A 245 -13.06 81.82 118.01
N LEU A 246 -11.76 81.87 117.65
CA LEU A 246 -10.70 82.40 118.50
C LEU A 246 -10.81 83.93 118.61
N GLU A 247 -11.19 84.62 117.53
CA GLU A 247 -11.53 86.05 117.57
C GLU A 247 -12.82 86.31 118.36
N LEU A 248 -13.86 85.48 118.24
CA LEU A 248 -15.06 85.59 119.09
C LEU A 248 -14.75 85.30 120.55
N HIS A 249 -13.86 84.36 120.86
CA HIS A 249 -13.39 84.11 122.21
C HIS A 249 -12.55 85.27 122.73
N LYS A 250 -11.73 85.90 121.89
CA LYS A 250 -10.97 87.11 122.23
C LYS A 250 -11.90 88.30 122.50
N ILE A 251 -12.90 88.53 121.64
CA ILE A 251 -13.95 89.54 121.85
C ILE A 251 -14.79 89.22 123.11
N GLY A 252 -15.07 87.94 123.37
CA GLY A 252 -15.75 87.50 124.58
C GLY A 252 -14.89 87.68 125.85
N PHE A 253 -13.57 87.51 125.73
CA PHE A 253 -12.61 87.79 126.80
C PHE A 253 -12.52 89.30 127.06
N ASP A 254 -12.46 90.11 126.02
CA ASP A 254 -12.43 91.58 126.09
C ASP A 254 -13.75 92.14 126.68
N LEU A 255 -14.92 91.59 126.29
CA LEU A 255 -16.22 91.93 126.87
C LEU A 255 -16.38 91.40 128.31
N HIS A 256 -15.75 90.29 128.69
CA HIS A 256 -15.73 89.81 130.08
C HIS A 256 -14.85 90.71 130.98
N ILE A 257 -13.75 91.24 130.43
CA ILE A 257 -12.96 92.29 131.09
C ILE A 257 -13.78 93.58 131.24
N GLU A 258 -14.55 93.96 130.21
CA GLU A 258 -15.32 95.22 130.23
C GLU A 258 -16.61 95.15 131.08
N ALA A 259 -17.27 93.98 131.16
CA ALA A 259 -18.48 93.79 131.97
C ALA A 259 -18.21 93.44 133.45
N SER A 260 -16.98 93.03 133.81
CA SER A 260 -16.67 92.60 135.18
C SER A 260 -16.23 93.72 136.13
N GLY A 261 -16.00 94.95 135.67
CA GLY A 261 -15.88 96.11 136.56
C GLY A 261 -14.88 95.94 137.73
N VAL A 262 -13.72 95.32 137.49
CA VAL A 262 -12.63 95.21 138.47
C VAL A 262 -11.39 95.92 137.93
N TRP A 263 -11.12 97.08 138.52
CA TRP A 263 -9.80 97.70 138.52
C TRP A 263 -8.85 96.87 139.39
N THR A 264 -7.63 96.64 138.92
CA THR A 264 -6.44 96.68 139.79
C THR A 264 -5.19 97.10 139.03
N ASN A 265 -4.48 98.06 139.64
CA ASN A 265 -3.07 98.41 139.44
C ASN A 265 -2.13 97.19 139.45
N VAL A 266 -0.92 97.35 138.86
CA VAL A 266 0.37 97.49 139.58
C VAL A 266 1.51 97.62 138.54
N ASP A 267 2.48 98.48 138.88
CA ASP A 267 3.77 98.71 138.22
C ASP A 267 4.62 97.43 138.02
N THR A 268 5.16 97.20 136.81
CA THR A 268 6.60 97.18 136.41
C THR A 268 6.73 96.78 134.94
#